data_AF-A0A817Y0N8-F1
#
_entry.id   AF-A0A817Y0N8-F1
#
_cell.length_a   1.000
_cell.length_b   1.000
_cell.length_c   1.000
_cell.angle_alpha   90.00
_cell.angle_beta   90.00
_cell.angle_gamma   90.00
#
_symmetry.space_group_name_H-M   'P 1'
#
loop_
_entity.id
_entity.type
_entity.pdbx_description
1 polymer ?
#
loop_
_entity_poly.entity_id
_entity_poly.type
_entity_poly.pdbx_seq_one_letter_code
_entity_poly.pdbx_strand_id
1 'polypeptide(L)'
;MAFQFSLCYTSPVWLSTEIDGVRIISGRTLDFFQRLPDVVFNIFDLLSTTPGAKLYSAYMEYKYENQMSEMLLNELKTSGSKYGLEDAVKECISAASNEHDSSIQKLLLKAALFGRAFLCVNLNNPKNSIRPTVSLINDLCTNVIRDLRLINNLQHINISMPITYKEFELIGSRVLIDRLLRRNLHEFATSVTKLLRMPPEEGENRILVQWAVQELVNPSNTNEEAIADTIKTRLSGIPGIPFIDIIEEAFKLKKFTVVRRLLDVKISLSAQIDILLKLNDKEEALQKALSCGDTDLALFVLMRIKSSEPLSDYMLRLQRLKSLPLKLHLQCLEELERNNFHSELIKRNPDERERIAYSHIIQRFTTALTTPDQKTELTSASKLFREAKNETVAQLVDDEARLIAKQDELEKKLYNVQLKGLSLVDTLETLLINFEKDADILRKDFTISDKRYWWIKIQAYAKKNAWTQLLEFGKKPTSPIGYEPFVDVCIRSHKNDEARRFVDRSIYSSKIDDERLPFMFAKVLMADEAINSAIKLKSIEALHFIEAKCQLSEANLTKIRQAKEKIQDYDDNPLKNVFKIFNRGTRADE
;
A
#
# COMPACT_ATOMS: atom_id res chain seq x y z
N MET A 1 -0.37 78.00 2.70
CA MET A 1 0.97 78.11 3.30
C MET A 1 1.56 76.72 3.35
N ALA A 2 2.67 76.46 2.65
CA ALA A 2 3.42 75.22 2.86
C ALA A 2 4.24 75.41 4.15
N PHE A 3 3.86 74.71 5.22
CA PHE A 3 4.66 74.69 6.43
C PHE A 3 5.96 73.95 6.14
N GLN A 4 7.09 74.66 6.19
CA GLN A 4 8.41 74.07 6.03
C GLN A 4 8.91 73.64 7.41
N PHE A 5 8.91 72.33 7.67
CA PHE A 5 9.56 71.74 8.84
C PHE A 5 11.00 71.35 8.47
N SER A 6 11.96 71.72 9.32
CA SER A 6 13.37 71.31 9.18
C SER A 6 13.83 70.56 10.42
N LEU A 7 14.38 69.36 10.22
CA LEU A 7 14.97 68.53 11.27
C LEU A 7 16.49 68.51 11.07
N CYS A 8 17.25 68.85 12.12
CA CYS A 8 18.71 68.93 12.07
C CYS A 8 19.34 67.72 12.78
N TYR A 9 20.16 66.95 12.07
CA TYR A 9 20.88 65.80 12.60
C TYR A 9 22.40 66.04 12.62
N THR A 10 23.07 65.57 13.67
CA THR A 10 24.52 65.78 13.87
C THR A 10 25.40 64.75 13.14
N SER A 11 24.82 63.66 12.66
CA SER A 11 25.49 62.59 11.92
C SER A 11 24.77 62.32 10.60
N PRO A 12 25.43 61.68 9.60
CA PRO A 12 24.75 61.29 8.37
C PRO A 12 23.54 60.41 8.69
N VAL A 13 22.44 60.66 7.97
CA VAL A 13 21.15 60.03 8.19
C VAL A 13 20.74 59.26 6.95
N TRP A 14 20.21 58.06 7.15
CA TRP A 14 19.63 57.25 6.10
C TRP A 14 18.11 57.27 6.21
N LEU A 15 17.43 57.48 5.10
CA LEU A 15 15.98 57.58 5.03
C LEU A 15 15.42 56.31 4.40
N SER A 16 14.49 55.67 5.11
CA SER A 16 13.70 54.53 4.61
C SER A 16 12.24 54.93 4.51
N THR A 17 11.63 54.72 3.34
CA THR A 17 10.19 54.91 3.16
C THR A 17 9.44 53.68 3.65
N GLU A 18 8.51 53.87 4.59
CA GLU A 18 7.58 52.84 5.06
C GLU A 18 6.16 53.17 4.58
N ILE A 19 5.19 52.29 4.86
CA ILE A 19 3.81 52.46 4.39
C ILE A 19 3.15 53.73 4.95
N ASP A 20 3.47 54.07 6.19
CA ASP A 20 2.77 55.08 6.97
C ASP A 20 3.66 56.25 7.41
N GLY A 21 4.93 56.27 6.98
CA GLY A 21 5.88 57.35 7.28
C GLY A 21 7.27 57.11 6.69
N VAL A 22 8.24 57.89 7.17
CA VAL A 22 9.66 57.79 6.82
C VAL A 22 10.45 57.49 8.10
N ARG A 23 11.22 56.40 8.08
CA ARG A 23 12.18 56.10 9.14
C ARG A 23 13.49 56.82 8.86
N ILE A 24 13.99 57.48 9.89
CA ILE A 24 15.20 58.28 9.86
C ILE A 24 16.22 57.57 10.74
N ILE A 25 17.20 56.93 10.11
CA ILE A 25 18.22 56.14 10.78
C ILE A 25 19.50 56.96 10.87
N SER A 26 19.84 57.35 12.09
CA SER A 26 21.08 58.03 12.44
C SER A 26 22.05 57.03 13.08
N GLY A 27 23.33 57.38 13.20
CA GLY A 27 24.30 56.56 13.93
C GLY A 27 24.00 56.37 15.42
N ARG A 28 23.04 57.14 15.98
CA ARG A 28 22.67 57.13 17.40
C ARG A 28 21.16 57.01 17.67
N THR A 29 20.31 57.42 16.72
CA THR A 29 18.86 57.48 16.92
C THR A 29 18.13 56.85 15.75
N LEU A 30 16.95 56.32 16.04
CA LEU A 30 16.01 55.81 15.05
C LEU A 30 14.71 56.57 15.26
N ASP A 31 14.47 57.55 14.40
CA ASP A 31 13.28 58.40 14.50
C ASP A 31 12.26 57.98 13.43
N PHE A 32 10.98 58.18 13.71
CA PHE A 32 9.89 57.90 12.78
C PHE A 32 9.13 59.18 12.49
N PHE A 33 9.10 59.58 11.21
CA PHE A 33 8.40 60.76 10.75
C PHE A 33 7.13 60.36 10.00
N GLN A 34 5.98 60.68 10.57
CA GLN A 34 4.68 60.35 10.01
C GLN A 34 3.77 61.59 9.99
N ARG A 35 2.90 61.68 8.99
CA ARG A 35 1.79 62.62 9.01
C ARG A 35 0.81 62.19 10.11
N LEU A 36 0.49 63.11 11.02
CA LEU A 36 -0.48 62.86 12.09
C LEU A 36 -1.78 62.27 11.52
N PRO A 37 -2.18 61.05 11.93
CA PRO A 37 -3.39 60.40 11.42
C PRO A 37 -4.64 61.20 11.77
N ASP A 38 -5.57 61.30 10.82
CA ASP A 38 -6.78 62.14 10.96
C ASP A 38 -7.63 61.70 12.18
N VAL A 39 -7.65 60.40 12.50
CA VAL A 39 -8.37 59.85 13.67
C VAL A 39 -7.81 60.38 14.99
N VAL A 40 -6.49 60.49 15.09
CA VAL A 40 -5.81 61.03 16.27
C VAL A 40 -6.07 62.53 16.37
N PHE A 41 -5.90 63.25 15.26
CA PHE A 41 -6.17 64.67 15.18
C PHE A 41 -7.60 64.99 15.62
N ASN A 42 -8.58 64.23 15.13
CA ASN A 42 -9.98 64.41 15.46
C ASN A 42 -10.30 64.22 16.94
N ILE A 43 -9.55 63.39 17.69
CA ILE A 43 -9.83 63.20 19.13
C ILE A 43 -9.21 64.31 19.97
N PHE A 44 -8.02 64.78 19.61
CA PHE A 44 -7.26 65.76 20.40
C PHE A 44 -7.48 67.21 19.98
N ASP A 45 -8.11 67.47 18.83
CA ASP A 45 -8.46 68.83 18.42
C ASP A 45 -9.49 69.45 19.37
N LEU A 46 -9.17 70.64 19.89
CA LEU A 46 -9.92 71.32 20.96
C LEU A 46 -11.34 71.71 20.54
N LEU A 47 -11.58 71.85 19.24
CA LEU A 47 -12.88 72.21 18.66
C LEU A 47 -13.60 71.01 18.04
N SER A 48 -13.04 69.81 18.21
CA SER A 48 -13.61 68.62 17.60
C SER A 48 -14.94 68.26 18.23
N THR A 49 -15.91 68.00 17.37
CA THR A 49 -17.24 67.49 17.75
C THR A 49 -17.40 66.02 17.37
N THR A 50 -16.31 65.33 17.01
CA THR A 50 -16.33 63.92 16.65
C THR A 50 -16.76 63.04 17.82
N PRO A 51 -17.40 61.89 17.55
CA PRO A 51 -17.88 61.00 18.60
C PRO A 51 -16.72 60.50 19.49
N GLY A 52 -15.54 60.22 18.93
CA GLY A 52 -14.34 59.86 19.71
C GLY A 52 -13.85 60.96 20.65
N ALA A 53 -13.82 62.22 20.20
CA ALA A 53 -13.45 63.36 21.03
C ALA A 53 -14.40 63.55 22.22
N LYS A 54 -15.72 63.44 21.97
CA LYS A 54 -16.75 63.53 23.01
C LYS A 54 -16.65 62.39 24.02
N LEU A 55 -16.33 61.17 23.59
CA LEU A 55 -16.14 60.05 24.50
C LEU A 55 -14.86 60.20 25.33
N TYR A 56 -13.80 60.70 24.72
CA TYR A 56 -12.55 60.98 25.42
C TYR A 56 -12.71 62.09 26.47
N SER A 57 -13.39 63.19 26.13
CA SER A 57 -13.70 64.26 27.08
C SER A 57 -14.64 63.78 28.19
N ALA A 58 -15.67 62.98 27.87
CA ALA A 58 -16.52 62.34 28.88
C ALA A 58 -15.72 61.47 29.85
N TYR A 59 -14.75 60.69 29.36
CA TYR A 59 -13.87 59.89 30.22
C TYR A 59 -12.97 60.76 31.13
N MET A 60 -12.50 61.90 30.62
CA MET A 60 -11.72 62.85 31.43
C MET A 60 -12.56 63.49 32.53
N GLU A 61 -13.75 63.98 32.19
CA GLU A 61 -14.69 64.53 33.17
C GLU A 61 -15.10 63.49 34.22
N TYR A 62 -15.27 62.23 33.81
CA TYR A 62 -15.52 61.12 34.74
C TYR A 62 -14.35 60.92 35.72
N LYS A 63 -13.10 61.00 35.23
CA LYS A 63 -11.92 60.88 36.08
C LYS A 63 -11.82 62.02 37.12
N TYR A 64 -12.39 63.18 36.81
CA TYR A 64 -12.52 64.31 37.73
C TYR A 64 -13.83 64.32 38.55
N GLU A 65 -14.60 63.23 38.52
CA GLU A 65 -15.89 63.08 39.23
C GLU A 65 -16.93 64.15 38.87
N ASN A 66 -16.85 64.69 37.66
CA ASN A 66 -17.73 65.77 37.21
C ASN A 66 -18.99 65.23 36.51
N GLN A 67 -20.15 65.82 36.80
CA GLN A 67 -21.45 65.39 36.26
C GLN A 67 -21.58 65.60 34.74
N MET A 68 -20.75 66.49 34.18
CA MET A 68 -20.66 66.75 32.73
C MET A 68 -20.36 65.48 31.92
N SER A 69 -19.71 64.48 32.51
CA SER A 69 -19.49 63.18 31.86
C SER A 69 -20.79 62.50 31.45
N GLU A 70 -21.84 62.56 32.28
CA GLU A 70 -23.11 61.88 32.01
C GLU A 70 -23.89 62.60 30.89
N MET A 71 -23.81 63.94 30.86
CA MET A 71 -24.40 64.75 29.80
C MET A 71 -23.81 64.40 28.42
N LEU A 72 -22.48 64.38 28.31
CA LEU A 72 -21.78 64.05 27.06
C LEU A 72 -22.07 62.61 26.59
N LEU A 73 -22.18 61.66 27.52
CA LEU A 73 -22.58 60.29 27.20
C LEU A 73 -24.03 60.19 26.73
N ASN A 74 -24.94 60.96 27.34
CA ASN A 74 -26.34 60.99 26.92
C ASN A 74 -26.50 61.65 25.56
N GLU A 75 -25.72 62.68 25.23
CA GLU A 75 -25.66 63.22 23.87
C GLU A 75 -25.25 62.16 22.85
N LEU A 76 -24.23 61.35 23.14
CA LEU A 76 -23.78 60.24 22.29
C LEU A 76 -24.79 59.09 22.15
N LYS A 77 -25.69 58.91 23.14
CA LYS A 77 -26.79 57.93 23.07
C LYS A 77 -28.00 58.44 22.32
N THR A 78 -28.27 59.74 22.42
CA THR A 78 -29.48 60.40 21.88
C THR A 78 -29.30 60.81 20.41
N SER A 79 -28.06 60.93 19.93
CA SER A 79 -27.71 61.14 18.52
C SER A 79 -27.99 59.88 17.67
N GLY A 80 -29.27 59.51 17.56
CA GLY A 80 -29.72 58.35 16.81
C GLY A 80 -29.31 58.38 15.33
N SER A 81 -28.64 57.30 14.90
CA SER A 81 -28.55 56.81 13.52
C SER A 81 -27.43 57.29 12.57
N LYS A 82 -26.51 58.21 12.95
CA LYS A 82 -25.34 58.55 12.10
C LYS A 82 -23.97 58.55 12.77
N TYR A 83 -23.89 58.77 14.08
CA TYR A 83 -22.66 58.71 14.87
C TYR A 83 -23.02 58.13 16.23
N GLY A 84 -22.78 56.83 16.41
CA GLY A 84 -23.15 56.12 17.63
C GLY A 84 -22.01 56.07 18.65
N LEU A 85 -22.34 55.74 19.90
CA LEU A 85 -21.36 55.36 20.92
C LEU A 85 -20.44 54.21 20.46
N GLU A 86 -20.93 53.34 19.57
CA GLU A 86 -20.11 52.31 18.92
C GLU A 86 -19.00 52.89 18.03
N ASP A 87 -19.31 53.94 17.27
CA ASP A 87 -18.33 54.61 16.40
C ASP A 87 -17.33 55.40 17.24
N ALA A 88 -17.78 56.03 18.33
CA ALA A 88 -16.89 56.68 19.31
C ALA A 88 -15.86 55.69 19.88
N VAL A 89 -16.31 54.50 20.27
CA VAL A 89 -15.44 53.44 20.80
C VAL A 89 -14.46 52.96 19.73
N LYS A 90 -14.92 52.73 18.49
CA LYS A 90 -14.04 52.36 17.36
C LYS A 90 -13.01 53.44 17.04
N GLU A 91 -13.41 54.71 17.07
CA GLU A 91 -12.52 55.85 16.82
C GLU A 91 -11.42 55.94 17.89
N CYS A 92 -11.78 55.81 19.17
CA CYS A 92 -10.81 55.76 20.28
C CYS A 92 -9.84 54.57 20.19
N ILE A 93 -10.32 53.39 19.77
CA ILE A 93 -9.48 52.20 19.56
C ILE A 93 -8.52 52.45 18.39
N SER A 94 -9.03 52.96 17.26
CA SER A 94 -8.22 53.27 16.07
C SER A 94 -7.18 54.36 16.34
N ALA A 95 -7.53 55.39 17.12
CA ALA A 95 -6.57 56.39 17.58
C ALA A 95 -5.48 55.76 18.45
N ALA A 96 -5.85 54.89 19.40
CA ALA A 96 -4.88 54.19 20.23
C ALA A 96 -3.91 53.32 19.40
N SER A 97 -4.37 52.71 18.31
CA SER A 97 -3.52 51.94 17.38
C SER A 97 -2.49 52.78 16.63
N ASN A 98 -2.79 54.05 16.37
CA ASN A 98 -1.91 54.96 15.63
C ASN A 98 -0.98 55.78 16.54
N GLU A 99 -1.19 55.74 17.86
CA GLU A 99 -0.35 56.43 18.83
C GLU A 99 0.89 55.61 19.20
N HIS A 100 2.00 56.30 19.48
CA HIS A 100 3.26 55.66 19.88
C HIS A 100 3.54 55.75 21.39
N ASP A 101 2.99 56.74 22.10
CA ASP A 101 3.21 56.87 23.54
C ASP A 101 2.31 55.91 24.34
N SER A 102 2.93 55.06 25.17
CA SER A 102 2.24 54.12 26.04
C SER A 102 1.27 54.81 27.01
N SER A 103 1.55 56.04 27.44
CA SER A 103 0.65 56.81 28.32
C SER A 103 -0.67 57.12 27.63
N ILE A 104 -0.57 57.67 26.42
CA ILE A 104 -1.70 58.13 25.62
C ILE A 104 -2.50 56.94 25.09
N GLN A 105 -1.83 55.88 24.63
CA GLN A 105 -2.49 54.63 24.24
C GLN A 105 -3.35 54.07 25.39
N LYS A 106 -2.82 53.98 26.61
CA LYS A 106 -3.57 53.50 27.78
C LYS A 106 -4.78 54.38 28.09
N LEU A 107 -4.65 55.69 27.91
CA LEU A 107 -5.70 56.66 28.17
C LEU A 107 -6.86 56.52 27.16
N LEU A 108 -6.54 56.46 25.86
CA LEU A 108 -7.51 56.23 24.78
C LEU A 108 -8.21 54.87 24.92
N LEU A 109 -7.46 53.81 25.28
CA LEU A 109 -8.03 52.49 25.55
C LEU A 109 -8.94 52.50 26.78
N LYS A 110 -8.61 53.23 27.84
CA LYS A 110 -9.50 53.39 29.00
C LYS A 110 -10.78 54.14 28.65
N ALA A 111 -10.70 55.18 27.82
CA ALA A 111 -11.88 55.88 27.30
C ALA A 111 -12.76 54.96 26.44
N ALA A 112 -12.15 54.13 25.57
CA ALA A 112 -12.87 53.12 24.80
C ALA A 112 -13.55 52.06 25.70
N LEU A 113 -12.85 51.56 26.74
CA LEU A 113 -13.40 50.62 27.71
C LEU A 113 -14.55 51.23 28.54
N PHE A 114 -14.46 52.53 28.85
CA PHE A 114 -15.52 53.29 29.50
C PHE A 114 -16.77 53.37 28.62
N GLY A 115 -16.63 53.80 27.35
CA GLY A 115 -17.74 53.81 26.39
C GLY A 115 -18.37 52.43 26.19
N ARG A 116 -17.54 51.38 26.14
CA ARG A 116 -18.00 49.99 26.07
C ARG A 116 -18.90 49.59 27.26
N ALA A 117 -18.56 50.00 28.48
CA ALA A 117 -19.36 49.62 29.65
C ALA A 117 -20.82 50.08 29.51
N PHE A 118 -21.06 51.26 28.90
CA PHE A 118 -22.40 51.79 28.65
C PHE A 118 -23.11 51.12 27.47
N LEU A 119 -22.38 50.56 26.49
CA LEU A 119 -22.98 49.72 25.46
C LEU A 119 -23.54 48.42 26.04
N CYS A 120 -22.88 47.83 27.04
CA CYS A 120 -23.32 46.60 27.69
C CYS A 120 -24.61 46.76 28.50
N VAL A 121 -24.86 47.93 29.11
CA VAL A 121 -26.04 48.19 29.96
C VAL A 121 -27.34 48.24 29.14
N ASN A 122 -27.28 48.68 27.88
CA ASN A 122 -28.45 48.76 26.99
C ASN A 122 -28.96 47.38 26.49
N LEU A 123 -28.24 46.29 26.76
CA LEU A 123 -28.59 44.91 26.37
C LEU A 123 -29.65 44.24 27.26
N ASN A 124 -29.95 44.82 28.43
CA ASN A 124 -30.97 44.28 29.35
C ASN A 124 -32.41 44.54 28.87
N ASN A 125 -32.60 45.23 27.74
CA ASN A 125 -33.89 45.39 27.09
C ASN A 125 -34.12 44.30 26.03
N PRO A 126 -35.13 43.42 26.19
CA PRO A 126 -35.33 42.22 25.35
C PRO A 126 -35.78 42.49 23.89
N LYS A 127 -35.86 43.75 23.45
CA LYS A 127 -36.34 44.14 22.11
C LYS A 127 -35.23 44.48 21.10
N ASN A 128 -33.97 44.53 21.51
CA ASN A 128 -32.87 44.91 20.63
C ASN A 128 -32.00 43.70 20.24
N SER A 129 -32.05 43.33 18.97
CA SER A 129 -31.26 42.30 18.28
C SER A 129 -29.75 42.63 18.15
N ILE A 130 -29.19 43.49 19.02
CA ILE A 130 -27.83 44.05 18.95
C ILE A 130 -26.81 43.19 19.74
N ARG A 131 -27.04 41.88 19.85
CA ARG A 131 -26.05 40.96 20.45
C ARG A 131 -24.74 40.78 19.64
N PRO A 132 -24.72 40.79 18.28
CA PRO A 132 -23.49 40.49 17.53
C PRO A 132 -22.48 41.65 17.46
N THR A 133 -22.91 42.91 17.61
CA THR A 133 -22.03 44.08 17.47
C THR A 133 -21.15 44.31 18.71
N VAL A 134 -21.69 44.06 19.90
CA VAL A 134 -20.96 44.22 21.17
C VAL A 134 -19.88 43.14 21.35
N SER A 135 -20.12 41.91 20.90
CA SER A 135 -19.08 40.87 20.87
C SER A 135 -17.94 41.25 19.92
N LEU A 136 -18.26 41.81 18.74
CA LEU A 136 -17.25 42.24 17.78
C LEU A 136 -16.36 43.36 18.35
N ILE A 137 -16.93 44.34 19.03
CA ILE A 137 -16.16 45.42 19.67
C ILE A 137 -15.28 44.88 20.81
N ASN A 138 -15.74 43.86 21.55
CA ASN A 138 -14.92 43.19 22.55
C ASN A 138 -13.71 42.49 21.94
N ASP A 139 -13.93 41.76 20.85
CA ASP A 139 -12.86 41.05 20.15
C ASP A 139 -11.86 42.06 19.55
N LEU A 140 -12.34 43.14 18.95
CA LEU A 140 -11.50 44.24 18.45
C LEU A 140 -10.65 44.88 19.56
N CYS A 141 -11.26 45.26 20.69
CA CYS A 141 -10.53 45.81 21.84
C CYS A 141 -9.45 44.86 22.34
N THR A 142 -9.77 43.57 22.50
CA THR A 142 -8.81 42.60 23.04
C THR A 142 -7.66 42.33 22.06
N ASN A 143 -7.94 42.27 20.76
CA ASN A 143 -6.92 42.15 19.72
C ASN A 143 -6.00 43.37 19.70
N VAL A 144 -6.54 44.58 19.66
CA VAL A 144 -5.72 45.81 19.62
C VAL A 144 -4.89 45.97 20.90
N ILE A 145 -5.44 45.68 22.08
CA ILE A 145 -4.67 45.70 23.34
C ILE A 145 -3.52 44.68 23.29
N ARG A 146 -3.77 43.49 22.76
CA ARG A 146 -2.75 42.44 22.62
C ARG A 146 -1.64 42.88 21.65
N ASP A 147 -2.02 43.45 20.51
CA ASP A 147 -1.08 43.84 19.46
C ASP A 147 -0.26 45.08 19.86
N LEU A 148 -0.88 46.06 20.53
CA LEU A 148 -0.17 47.20 21.12
C LEU A 148 0.80 46.79 22.22
N ARG A 149 0.44 45.80 23.06
CA ARG A 149 1.37 45.23 24.04
C ARG A 149 2.58 44.60 23.34
N LEU A 150 2.38 43.88 22.26
CA LEU A 150 3.46 43.30 21.46
C LEU A 150 4.35 44.39 20.86
N ILE A 151 3.75 45.37 20.18
CA ILE A 151 4.46 46.48 19.51
C ILE A 151 5.29 47.29 20.50
N ASN A 152 4.71 47.66 21.65
CA ASN A 152 5.44 48.41 22.67
C ASN A 152 6.63 47.60 23.23
N ASN A 153 6.48 46.29 23.37
CA ASN A 153 7.60 45.44 23.79
C ASN A 153 8.71 45.38 22.73
N LEU A 154 8.36 45.31 21.45
CA LEU A 154 9.32 45.32 20.34
C LEU A 154 10.11 46.65 20.25
N GLN A 155 9.49 47.76 20.67
CA GLN A 155 10.14 49.08 20.74
C GLN A 155 11.15 49.21 21.88
N HIS A 156 11.12 48.34 22.91
CA HIS A 156 12.08 48.41 24.00
C HIS A 156 13.52 48.27 23.50
N ILE A 157 14.44 49.00 24.14
CA ILE A 157 15.84 49.15 23.71
C ILE A 157 16.58 47.81 23.54
N ASN A 158 16.22 46.80 24.34
CA ASN A 158 16.83 45.47 24.28
C ASN A 158 16.49 44.73 22.98
N ILE A 159 15.30 44.96 22.40
CA ILE A 159 14.86 44.33 21.16
C ILE A 159 15.12 45.26 19.98
N SER A 160 14.93 46.57 20.14
CA SER A 160 15.19 47.60 19.13
C SER A 160 14.60 47.22 17.76
N MET A 161 13.31 46.87 17.74
CA MET A 161 12.56 46.60 16.52
C MET A 161 11.25 47.39 16.54
N PRO A 162 11.31 48.74 16.49
CA PRO A 162 10.09 49.53 16.46
C PRO A 162 9.31 49.19 15.19
N ILE A 163 8.05 48.78 15.34
CA ILE A 163 7.13 48.46 14.24
C ILE A 163 5.86 49.27 14.48
N THR A 164 5.27 49.84 13.43
CA THR A 164 3.98 50.53 13.55
C THR A 164 2.83 49.53 13.50
N TYR A 165 1.66 49.93 13.98
CA TYR A 165 0.49 49.04 13.94
C TYR A 165 0.10 48.64 12.51
N LYS A 166 0.21 49.58 11.54
CA LYS A 166 -0.05 49.31 10.11
C LYS A 166 0.99 48.37 9.50
N GLU A 167 2.26 48.56 9.84
CA GLU A 167 3.32 47.63 9.42
C GLU A 167 3.07 46.23 10.01
N PHE A 168 2.66 46.12 11.28
CA PHE A 168 2.35 44.84 11.89
C PHE A 168 1.17 44.12 11.20
N GLU A 169 0.10 44.85 10.86
CA GLU A 169 -1.04 44.32 10.09
C GLU A 169 -0.62 43.79 8.71
N LEU A 170 0.34 44.45 8.06
CA LEU A 170 0.83 44.05 6.73
C LEU A 170 1.84 42.89 6.76
N ILE A 171 2.77 42.92 7.71
CA ILE A 171 3.81 41.90 7.86
C ILE A 171 3.20 40.59 8.38
N GLY A 172 2.26 40.71 9.32
CA GLY A 172 1.65 39.58 10.01
C GLY A 172 2.56 38.93 11.06
N SER A 173 1.94 38.12 11.91
CA SER A 173 2.60 37.44 13.04
C SER A 173 3.70 36.47 12.61
N ARG A 174 3.52 35.76 11.49
CA ARG A 174 4.49 34.76 10.99
C ARG A 174 5.83 35.39 10.61
N VAL A 175 5.81 36.47 9.81
CA VAL A 175 7.02 37.14 9.36
C VAL A 175 7.69 37.90 10.52
N LEU A 176 6.91 38.40 11.48
CA LEU A 176 7.47 38.95 12.71
C LEU A 176 8.30 37.90 13.48
N ILE A 177 7.78 36.68 13.64
CA ILE A 177 8.51 35.59 14.28
C ILE A 177 9.78 35.26 13.51
N ASP A 178 9.73 35.20 12.18
CA ASP A 178 10.94 34.98 11.35
C ASP A 178 12.00 36.06 11.56
N ARG A 179 11.60 37.34 11.70
CA ARG A 179 12.52 38.44 12.01
C ARG A 179 13.13 38.31 13.40
N LEU A 180 12.35 37.89 14.40
CA LEU A 180 12.83 37.65 15.76
C LEU A 180 13.81 36.47 15.82
N LEU A 181 13.51 35.40 15.09
CA LEU A 181 14.37 34.22 14.98
C LEU A 181 15.72 34.55 14.32
N ARG A 182 15.75 35.40 13.29
CA ARG A 182 17.00 35.87 12.68
C ARG A 182 17.88 36.71 13.62
N ARG A 183 17.30 37.27 14.70
CA ARG A 183 18.04 37.99 15.75
C ARG A 183 18.35 37.13 16.97
N ASN A 184 18.09 35.82 16.89
CA ASN A 184 18.30 34.83 17.97
C ASN A 184 17.49 35.12 19.25
N LEU A 185 16.34 35.79 19.13
CA LEU A 185 15.47 36.15 20.26
C LEU A 185 14.39 35.08 20.50
N HIS A 186 14.78 33.83 20.76
CA HIS A 186 13.83 32.69 20.87
C HIS A 186 12.88 32.76 22.06
N GLU A 187 13.37 33.19 23.22
CA GLU A 187 12.55 33.31 24.43
C GLU A 187 11.45 34.35 24.25
N PHE A 188 11.81 35.47 23.63
CA PHE A 188 10.87 36.51 23.28
C PHE A 188 9.87 36.01 22.23
N ALA A 189 10.34 35.36 21.16
CA ALA A 189 9.47 34.78 20.14
C ALA A 189 8.45 33.78 20.71
N THR A 190 8.86 32.95 21.66
CA THR A 190 7.98 32.00 22.37
C THR A 190 6.94 32.72 23.23
N SER A 191 7.34 33.83 23.85
CA SER A 191 6.39 34.66 24.61
C SER A 191 5.38 35.34 23.68
N VAL A 192 5.81 35.76 22.48
CA VAL A 192 4.95 36.35 21.45
C VAL A 192 3.94 35.34 20.90
N THR A 193 4.35 34.10 20.60
CA THR A 193 3.41 33.06 20.11
C THR A 193 2.33 32.73 21.13
N LYS A 194 2.70 32.66 22.42
CA LYS A 194 1.75 32.49 23.53
C LYS A 194 0.79 33.66 23.66
N LEU A 195 1.29 34.90 23.54
CA LEU A 195 0.47 36.10 23.58
C LEU A 195 -0.55 36.10 22.42
N LEU A 196 -0.09 35.82 21.20
CA LEU A 196 -0.91 35.80 19.98
C LEU A 196 -1.82 34.57 19.87
N ARG A 197 -1.68 33.58 20.75
CA ARG A 197 -2.42 32.31 20.75
C ARG A 197 -2.32 31.59 19.41
N MET A 198 -1.11 31.55 18.85
CA MET A 198 -0.84 30.84 17.60
C MET A 198 -0.93 29.33 17.79
N PRO A 199 -1.31 28.58 16.74
CA PRO A 199 -1.24 27.13 16.77
C PRO A 199 0.23 26.68 17.00
N PRO A 200 0.45 25.57 17.73
CA PRO A 200 1.79 25.13 18.11
C PRO A 200 2.65 24.80 16.89
N GLU A 201 2.05 24.31 15.79
CA GLU A 201 2.74 23.98 14.54
C GLU A 201 3.42 25.20 13.90
N GLU A 202 2.72 26.34 13.84
CA GLU A 202 3.22 27.56 13.20
C GLU A 202 4.05 28.43 14.15
N GLY A 203 3.83 28.28 15.45
CA GLY A 203 4.47 29.05 16.50
C GLY A 203 5.63 28.31 17.14
N GLU A 204 5.35 27.62 18.24
CA GLU A 204 6.37 27.04 19.12
C GLU A 204 7.24 25.98 18.41
N ASN A 205 6.64 25.10 17.61
CA ASN A 205 7.38 24.04 16.90
C ASN A 205 8.41 24.64 15.93
N ARG A 206 8.00 25.66 15.17
CA ARG A 206 8.88 26.36 14.22
C ARG A 206 10.04 27.08 14.92
N ILE A 207 9.75 27.75 16.05
CA ILE A 207 10.78 28.43 16.85
C ILE A 207 11.80 27.42 17.36
N LEU A 208 11.35 26.25 17.82
CA LEU A 208 12.21 25.18 18.33
C LEU A 208 13.05 24.53 17.24
N VAL A 209 12.49 24.30 16.04
CA VAL A 209 13.25 23.80 14.88
C VAL A 209 14.36 24.80 14.52
N GLN A 210 14.02 26.09 14.41
CA GLN A 210 15.01 27.11 14.07
C GLN A 210 16.07 27.29 15.17
N TRP A 211 15.70 27.18 16.44
CA TRP A 211 16.65 27.14 17.57
C TRP A 211 17.60 25.95 17.43
N ALA A 212 17.08 24.75 17.15
CA ALA A 212 17.91 23.56 16.97
C ALA A 212 18.89 23.72 15.79
N VAL A 213 18.43 24.30 14.66
CA VAL A 213 19.29 24.61 13.52
C VAL A 213 20.39 25.61 13.90
N GLN A 214 20.08 26.64 14.69
CA GLN A 214 21.08 27.61 15.13
C GLN A 214 22.12 26.99 16.08
N GLU A 215 21.71 26.12 17.01
CA GLU A 215 22.65 25.36 17.86
C GLU A 215 23.59 24.48 17.03
N LEU A 216 23.12 23.97 15.88
CA LEU A 216 23.94 23.22 14.94
C LEU A 216 24.91 24.11 14.15
N VAL A 217 24.58 25.37 13.87
CA VAL A 217 25.45 26.30 13.14
C VAL A 217 26.52 26.91 14.04
N ASN A 218 26.28 27.02 15.34
CA ASN A 218 27.20 27.68 16.28
C ASN A 218 28.60 27.01 16.28
N PRO A 219 29.68 27.77 15.97
CA PRO A 219 31.04 27.24 15.84
C PRO A 219 31.71 26.93 17.19
N SER A 220 31.17 27.45 18.30
CA SER A 220 31.65 27.18 19.66
C SER A 220 31.32 25.77 20.17
N ASN A 221 30.44 25.05 19.47
CA ASN A 221 29.97 23.73 19.89
C ASN A 221 30.85 22.64 19.28
N THR A 222 31.92 22.25 19.98
CA THR A 222 32.85 21.20 19.54
C THR A 222 32.33 19.78 19.78
N ASN A 223 31.37 19.58 20.70
CA ASN A 223 30.87 18.26 21.08
C ASN A 223 29.52 17.95 20.42
N GLU A 224 29.56 17.32 19.25
CA GLU A 224 28.35 16.96 18.47
C GLU A 224 27.36 16.06 19.23
N GLU A 225 27.84 15.16 20.09
CA GLU A 225 26.98 14.27 20.88
C GLU A 225 26.18 14.99 21.96
N ALA A 226 26.80 15.95 22.64
CA ALA A 226 26.13 16.74 23.67
C ALA A 226 25.01 17.60 23.05
N ILE A 227 25.24 18.12 21.84
CA ILE A 227 24.23 18.87 21.07
C ILE A 227 23.03 17.97 20.79
N ALA A 228 23.26 16.77 20.25
CA ALA A 228 22.19 15.83 19.94
C ALA A 228 21.36 15.47 21.19
N ASP A 229 22.00 15.29 22.35
CA ASP A 229 21.30 15.01 23.61
C ASP A 229 20.54 16.23 24.13
N THR A 230 21.08 17.44 24.03
CA THR A 230 20.32 18.67 24.36
C THR A 230 19.11 18.88 23.47
N ILE A 231 19.21 18.56 22.17
CA ILE A 231 18.09 18.61 21.23
C ILE A 231 17.05 17.54 21.60
N LYS A 232 17.47 16.30 21.85
CA LYS A 232 16.56 15.21 22.27
C LYS A 232 15.82 15.53 23.57
N THR A 233 16.53 16.01 24.58
CA THR A 233 15.93 16.31 25.90
C THR A 233 14.91 17.43 25.82
N ARG A 234 15.17 18.49 25.04
CA ARG A 234 14.22 19.60 24.89
C ARG A 234 13.04 19.28 23.97
N LEU A 235 13.24 18.46 22.94
CA LEU A 235 12.19 18.19 21.94
C LEU A 235 11.36 16.93 22.23
N SER A 236 11.83 15.99 23.05
CA SER A 236 11.13 14.71 23.29
C SER A 236 9.79 14.82 24.04
N GLY A 237 9.47 15.99 24.61
CA GLY A 237 8.21 16.24 25.32
C GLY A 237 7.12 16.94 24.52
N ILE A 238 7.40 17.38 23.28
CA ILE A 238 6.49 18.25 22.51
C ILE A 238 5.96 17.48 21.28
N PRO A 239 4.64 17.29 21.16
CA PRO A 239 4.07 16.58 20.02
C PRO A 239 4.11 17.42 18.74
N GLY A 240 4.41 16.78 17.60
CA GLY A 240 4.30 17.40 16.27
C GLY A 240 5.52 18.19 15.78
N ILE A 241 6.70 18.01 16.39
CA ILE A 241 7.93 18.63 15.88
C ILE A 241 8.43 17.84 14.65
N PRO A 242 8.67 18.51 13.50
CA PRO A 242 9.28 17.87 12.35
C PRO A 242 10.79 17.68 12.58
N PHE A 243 11.17 16.54 13.17
CA PHE A 243 12.59 16.17 13.34
C PHE A 243 13.33 15.99 12.01
N ILE A 244 12.60 15.72 10.93
CA ILE A 244 13.16 15.55 9.58
C ILE A 244 13.89 16.83 9.13
N ASP A 245 13.29 18.01 9.33
CA ASP A 245 13.87 19.29 8.91
C ASP A 245 15.21 19.56 9.63
N ILE A 246 15.26 19.25 10.93
CA ILE A 246 16.49 19.38 11.74
C ILE A 246 17.56 18.42 11.21
N ILE A 247 17.19 17.19 10.86
CA ILE A 247 18.11 16.19 10.33
C ILE A 247 18.63 16.60 8.94
N GLU A 248 17.78 17.13 8.06
CA GLU A 248 18.20 17.59 6.74
C GLU A 248 19.17 18.77 6.83
N GLU A 249 18.94 19.72 7.74
CA GLU A 249 19.89 20.81 8.00
C GLU A 249 21.21 20.29 8.62
N ALA A 250 21.14 19.35 9.57
CA ALA A 250 22.35 18.71 10.11
C ALA A 250 23.14 17.95 9.02
N PHE A 251 22.44 17.33 8.07
CA PHE A 251 23.04 16.65 6.92
C PHE A 251 23.74 17.64 5.97
N LYS A 252 23.12 18.80 5.68
CA LYS A 252 23.75 19.89 4.90
C LYS A 252 25.02 20.40 5.58
N LEU A 253 25.01 20.49 6.91
CA LEU A 253 26.16 20.87 7.73
C LEU A 253 27.21 19.75 7.91
N LYS A 254 26.99 18.57 7.32
CA LYS A 254 27.86 17.38 7.39
C LYS A 254 28.11 16.84 8.82
N LYS A 255 27.20 17.10 9.77
CA LYS A 255 27.28 16.62 11.15
C LYS A 255 26.65 15.23 11.31
N PHE A 256 27.30 14.21 10.76
CA PHE A 256 26.73 12.86 10.65
C PHE A 256 26.48 12.17 12.00
N THR A 257 27.26 12.48 13.04
CA THR A 257 27.07 11.90 14.39
C THR A 257 25.75 12.35 15.02
N VAL A 258 25.40 13.63 14.84
CA VAL A 258 24.12 14.21 15.25
C VAL A 258 22.97 13.54 14.51
N VAL A 259 23.10 13.37 13.19
CA VAL A 259 22.08 12.72 12.37
C VAL A 259 21.80 11.30 12.88
N ARG A 260 22.83 10.47 13.08
CA ARG A 260 22.65 9.11 13.58
C ARG A 260 21.92 9.08 14.92
N ARG A 261 22.30 9.95 15.85
CA ARG A 261 21.66 10.03 17.17
C ARG A 261 20.21 10.51 17.04
N LEU A 262 19.92 11.50 16.20
CA LEU A 262 18.55 11.99 15.97
C LEU A 262 17.66 10.95 15.27
N LEU A 263 18.22 10.01 14.50
CA LEU A 263 17.47 8.90 13.89
C LEU A 263 16.91 7.90 14.91
N ASP A 264 17.40 7.89 16.15
CA ASP A 264 16.82 7.07 17.24
C ASP A 264 15.48 7.64 17.75
N VAL A 265 15.17 8.90 17.42
CA VAL A 265 13.91 9.53 17.81
C VAL A 265 12.77 8.98 16.96
N LYS A 266 11.54 8.96 17.50
CA LYS A 266 10.34 8.49 16.80
C LYS A 266 10.06 9.34 15.55
N ILE A 267 10.61 8.89 14.42
CA ILE A 267 10.39 9.41 13.06
C ILE A 267 9.67 8.32 12.25
N SER A 268 9.02 8.67 11.14
CA SER A 268 8.50 7.64 10.23
C SER A 268 9.65 6.76 9.71
N LEU A 269 9.42 5.44 9.68
CA LEU A 269 10.43 4.47 9.25
C LEU A 269 10.85 4.69 7.78
N SER A 270 9.93 5.15 6.94
CA SER A 270 10.22 5.51 5.54
C SER A 270 11.23 6.66 5.44
N ALA A 271 11.00 7.77 6.16
CA ALA A 271 11.94 8.89 6.17
C ALA A 271 13.27 8.51 6.82
N GLN A 272 13.25 7.68 7.87
CA GLN A 272 14.47 7.17 8.51
C GLN A 272 15.32 6.37 7.51
N ILE A 273 14.71 5.49 6.73
CA ILE A 273 15.39 4.68 5.71
C ILE A 273 15.93 5.55 4.58
N ASP A 274 15.17 6.55 4.11
CA ASP A 274 15.64 7.51 3.11
C ASP A 274 16.88 8.28 3.59
N ILE A 275 16.90 8.72 4.85
CA ILE A 275 18.05 9.39 5.46
C ILE A 275 19.23 8.44 5.58
N LEU A 276 19.03 7.19 6.02
CA LEU A 276 20.09 6.18 6.12
C LEU A 276 20.69 5.85 4.74
N LEU A 277 19.86 5.80 3.70
CA LEU A 277 20.31 5.65 2.32
C LEU A 277 21.14 6.86 1.87
N LYS A 278 20.75 8.10 2.24
CA LYS A 278 21.56 9.32 1.99
C LYS A 278 22.89 9.31 2.75
N LEU A 279 22.94 8.73 3.95
CA LEU A 279 24.15 8.53 4.76
C LEU A 279 25.08 7.42 4.25
N ASN A 280 24.64 6.66 3.23
CA ASN A 280 25.33 5.48 2.70
C ASN A 280 25.39 4.28 3.69
N ASP A 281 24.61 4.31 4.77
CA ASP A 281 24.50 3.25 5.78
C ASP A 281 23.46 2.20 5.34
N LYS A 282 23.74 1.52 4.23
CA LYS A 282 22.82 0.58 3.54
C LYS A 282 22.43 -0.64 4.38
N GLU A 283 23.35 -1.15 5.20
CA GLU A 283 23.10 -2.36 6.01
C GLU A 283 22.09 -2.10 7.12
N GLU A 284 22.23 -0.95 7.79
CA GLU A 284 21.30 -0.53 8.83
C GLU A 284 19.94 -0.15 8.23
N ALA A 285 19.93 0.51 7.07
CA ALA A 285 18.70 0.81 6.32
C ALA A 285 17.92 -0.48 6.00
N LEU A 286 18.61 -1.52 5.54
CA LEU A 286 17.99 -2.80 5.19
C LEU A 286 17.51 -3.55 6.43
N GLN A 287 18.28 -3.58 7.51
CA GLN A 287 17.83 -4.20 8.77
C GLN A 287 16.57 -3.52 9.32
N LYS A 288 16.51 -2.18 9.29
CA LYS A 288 15.33 -1.43 9.73
C LYS A 288 14.12 -1.66 8.81
N ALA A 289 14.33 -1.69 7.49
CA ALA A 289 13.27 -2.03 6.54
C ALA A 289 12.69 -3.43 6.80
N LEU A 290 13.55 -4.41 7.08
CA LEU A 290 13.12 -5.77 7.40
C LEU A 290 12.39 -5.86 8.74
N SER A 291 12.82 -5.08 9.74
CA SER A 291 12.12 -5.02 11.04
C SER A 291 10.73 -4.38 10.94
N CYS A 292 10.49 -3.52 9.95
CA CYS A 292 9.20 -2.90 9.69
C CYS A 292 8.16 -3.89 9.14
N GLY A 293 8.62 -4.99 8.51
CA GLY A 293 7.75 -5.96 7.85
C GLY A 293 7.08 -5.46 6.56
N ASP A 294 7.37 -4.23 6.14
CA ASP A 294 6.89 -3.66 4.88
C ASP A 294 7.74 -4.19 3.71
N THR A 295 7.12 -4.99 2.86
CA THR A 295 7.75 -5.60 1.69
C THR A 295 8.19 -4.56 0.68
N ASP A 296 7.42 -3.49 0.50
CA ASP A 296 7.67 -2.48 -0.53
C ASP A 296 8.87 -1.62 -0.14
N LEU A 297 8.98 -1.29 1.14
CA LEU A 297 10.11 -0.56 1.70
C LEU A 297 11.40 -1.38 1.67
N ALA A 298 11.31 -2.68 1.98
CA ALA A 298 12.44 -3.60 1.83
C ALA A 298 12.90 -3.71 0.36
N LEU A 299 11.96 -3.84 -0.58
CA LEU A 299 12.25 -3.88 -2.01
C LEU A 299 12.85 -2.56 -2.51
N PHE A 300 12.35 -1.42 -2.05
CA PHE A 300 12.89 -0.10 -2.38
C PHE A 300 14.36 0.03 -1.99
N VAL A 301 14.70 -0.36 -0.75
CA VAL A 301 16.09 -0.37 -0.27
C VAL A 301 16.94 -1.31 -1.13
N LEU A 302 16.46 -2.53 -1.39
CA LEU A 302 17.18 -3.52 -2.19
C LEU A 302 17.46 -3.03 -3.62
N MET A 303 16.49 -2.37 -4.27
CA MET A 303 16.66 -1.80 -5.61
C MET A 303 17.65 -0.63 -5.61
N ARG A 304 17.63 0.22 -4.56
CA ARG A 304 18.60 1.31 -4.39
C ARG A 304 20.02 0.75 -4.24
N ILE A 305 20.19 -0.29 -3.44
CA ILE A 305 21.49 -0.96 -3.25
C ILE A 305 21.95 -1.57 -4.58
N LYS A 306 21.08 -2.28 -5.31
CA LYS A 306 21.38 -2.86 -6.65
C LYS A 306 21.90 -1.79 -7.62
N SER A 307 21.30 -0.61 -7.65
CA SER A 307 21.75 0.49 -8.52
C SER A 307 23.11 1.07 -8.15
N SER A 308 23.53 0.90 -6.90
CA SER A 308 24.71 1.56 -6.33
C SER A 308 25.95 0.67 -6.25
N GLU A 309 25.78 -0.66 -6.21
CA GLU A 309 26.85 -1.63 -5.98
C GLU A 309 27.06 -2.54 -7.19
N PRO A 310 28.30 -3.03 -7.40
CA PRO A 310 28.53 -4.09 -8.36
C PRO A 310 27.77 -5.35 -7.93
N LEU A 311 27.33 -6.11 -8.93
CA LEU A 311 26.50 -7.30 -8.73
C LEU A 311 27.13 -8.29 -7.72
N SER A 312 28.45 -8.45 -7.71
CA SER A 312 29.15 -9.33 -6.79
C SER A 312 28.91 -9.00 -5.31
N ASP A 313 28.95 -7.72 -4.97
CA ASP A 313 28.92 -7.25 -3.58
C ASP A 313 27.48 -7.23 -3.06
N TYR A 314 26.56 -6.83 -3.93
CA TYR A 314 25.13 -6.93 -3.70
C TYR A 314 24.72 -8.37 -3.38
N MET A 315 25.26 -9.32 -4.13
CA MET A 315 24.98 -10.75 -3.97
C MET A 315 25.52 -11.34 -2.68
N LEU A 316 26.74 -10.95 -2.28
CA LEU A 316 27.30 -11.35 -0.98
C LEU A 316 26.46 -10.82 0.18
N ARG A 317 25.90 -9.59 0.07
CA ARG A 317 24.99 -9.04 1.09
C ARG A 317 23.67 -9.80 1.14
N LEU A 318 23.08 -10.11 -0.01
CA LEU A 318 21.85 -10.90 -0.09
C LEU A 318 22.00 -12.28 0.54
N GLN A 319 23.12 -12.98 0.33
CA GLN A 319 23.40 -14.28 0.93
C GLN A 319 23.53 -14.21 2.46
N ARG A 320 24.09 -13.13 3.00
CA ARG A 320 24.26 -12.94 4.45
C ARG A 320 22.92 -12.71 5.16
N LEU A 321 21.92 -12.21 4.44
CA LEU A 321 20.60 -11.89 4.98
C LEU A 321 19.65 -13.08 4.78
N LYS A 322 19.41 -13.84 5.85
CA LYS A 322 18.59 -15.08 5.84
C LYS A 322 17.22 -14.91 5.13
N SER A 323 16.90 -15.90 4.30
CA SER A 323 15.65 -16.35 3.63
C SER A 323 14.57 -15.38 3.15
N LEU A 324 14.13 -14.35 3.90
CA LEU A 324 12.95 -13.54 3.52
C LEU A 324 13.26 -12.42 2.49
N PRO A 325 14.31 -11.61 2.66
CA PRO A 325 14.66 -10.53 1.72
C PRO A 325 15.10 -11.10 0.37
N LEU A 326 15.82 -12.23 0.41
CA LEU A 326 16.23 -12.99 -0.76
C LEU A 326 15.00 -13.50 -1.53
N LYS A 327 14.00 -14.10 -0.87
CA LYS A 327 12.78 -14.60 -1.54
C LYS A 327 11.97 -13.49 -2.19
N LEU A 328 11.78 -12.37 -1.50
CA LEU A 328 11.04 -11.22 -2.04
C LEU A 328 11.77 -10.58 -3.22
N HIS A 329 13.10 -10.41 -3.11
CA HIS A 329 13.90 -9.90 -4.22
C HIS A 329 13.89 -10.85 -5.42
N LEU A 330 14.00 -12.16 -5.18
CA LEU A 330 13.94 -13.18 -6.23
C LEU A 330 12.58 -13.20 -6.93
N GLN A 331 11.46 -13.10 -6.20
CA GLN A 331 10.13 -12.99 -6.82
C GLN A 331 10.00 -11.75 -7.70
N CYS A 332 10.47 -10.59 -7.23
CA CYS A 332 10.42 -9.38 -8.06
C CYS A 332 11.35 -9.45 -9.28
N LEU A 333 12.50 -10.12 -9.17
CA LEU A 333 13.41 -10.33 -10.30
C LEU A 333 12.88 -11.36 -11.31
N GLU A 334 12.19 -12.41 -10.85
CA GLU A 334 11.48 -13.38 -11.72
C GLU A 334 10.43 -12.68 -12.59
N GLU A 335 9.77 -11.64 -12.07
CA GLU A 335 8.76 -10.88 -12.78
C GLU A 335 9.34 -9.80 -13.72
N LEU A 336 10.46 -9.16 -13.36
CA LEU A 336 10.97 -7.97 -14.05
C LEU A 336 12.17 -8.22 -14.99
N GLU A 337 13.07 -9.16 -14.70
CA GLU A 337 14.33 -9.37 -15.45
C GLU A 337 14.53 -10.83 -15.86
N ARG A 338 13.65 -11.34 -16.72
CA ARG A 338 13.56 -12.77 -17.12
C ARG A 338 14.83 -13.42 -17.71
N ASN A 339 15.83 -12.69 -18.23
CA ASN A 339 16.76 -13.31 -19.18
C ASN A 339 18.28 -13.28 -18.86
N ASN A 340 18.81 -12.32 -18.08
CA ASN A 340 20.28 -12.20 -17.92
C ASN A 340 20.77 -12.36 -16.47
N PHE A 341 20.02 -11.83 -15.50
CA PHE A 341 20.42 -11.79 -14.09
C PHE A 341 20.41 -13.18 -13.44
N HIS A 342 19.49 -14.04 -13.88
CA HIS A 342 19.40 -15.46 -13.50
C HIS A 342 20.62 -16.29 -13.95
N SER A 343 21.52 -15.83 -14.81
CA SER A 343 22.65 -16.67 -15.23
C SER A 343 23.88 -16.56 -14.32
N GLU A 344 24.10 -15.41 -13.67
CA GLU A 344 25.29 -15.15 -12.83
C GLU A 344 25.06 -15.39 -11.34
N LEU A 345 23.86 -15.06 -10.84
CA LEU A 345 23.38 -15.34 -9.48
C LEU A 345 23.44 -16.83 -9.10
N ILE A 346 23.31 -17.64 -10.13
CA ILE A 346 22.83 -19.01 -10.10
C ILE A 346 24.00 -19.98 -10.33
N LYS A 347 25.04 -19.54 -11.05
CA LYS A 347 26.32 -20.25 -11.19
C LYS A 347 27.08 -20.38 -9.87
N ARG A 348 26.82 -19.50 -8.90
CA ARG A 348 27.54 -19.43 -7.61
C ARG A 348 26.82 -20.07 -6.42
N ASN A 349 25.53 -20.40 -6.54
CA ASN A 349 24.73 -21.00 -5.46
C ASN A 349 24.39 -22.48 -5.77
N PRO A 350 24.88 -23.46 -4.97
CA PRO A 350 24.58 -24.87 -5.20
C PRO A 350 23.11 -25.23 -4.87
N ASP A 351 22.45 -24.51 -3.98
CA ASP A 351 21.10 -24.84 -3.48
C ASP A 351 19.95 -24.41 -4.41
N GLU A 352 20.21 -23.53 -5.40
CA GLU A 352 19.17 -23.02 -6.31
C GLU A 352 19.23 -23.63 -7.72
N ARG A 353 20.04 -24.68 -7.92
CA ARG A 353 20.23 -25.31 -9.25
C ARG A 353 18.93 -25.80 -9.89
N GLU A 354 18.03 -26.29 -9.06
CA GLU A 354 16.71 -26.75 -9.47
C GLU A 354 15.84 -25.60 -10.03
N ARG A 355 15.92 -24.40 -9.45
CA ARG A 355 15.20 -23.21 -9.94
C ARG A 355 15.71 -22.76 -11.31
N ILE A 356 17.02 -22.86 -11.55
CA ILE A 356 17.62 -22.59 -12.87
C ILE A 356 17.01 -23.51 -13.91
N ALA A 357 16.97 -24.79 -13.60
CA ALA A 357 16.50 -25.80 -14.51
C ALA A 357 15.00 -25.58 -14.84
N TYR A 358 14.20 -25.14 -13.87
CA TYR A 358 12.83 -24.68 -14.11
C TYR A 358 12.75 -23.40 -14.96
N SER A 359 13.66 -22.43 -14.81
CA SER A 359 13.67 -21.22 -15.64
C SER A 359 13.89 -21.52 -17.12
N HIS A 360 14.80 -22.45 -17.45
CA HIS A 360 15.02 -22.92 -18.82
C HIS A 360 13.76 -23.60 -19.40
N ILE A 361 13.01 -24.34 -18.58
CA ILE A 361 11.71 -24.91 -18.98
C ILE A 361 10.68 -23.80 -19.25
N ILE A 362 10.57 -22.79 -18.39
CA ILE A 362 9.63 -21.68 -18.56
C ILE A 362 9.99 -20.85 -19.80
N GLN A 363 11.28 -20.64 -20.06
CA GLN A 363 11.79 -19.92 -21.23
C GLN A 363 11.36 -20.61 -22.54
N ARG A 364 11.34 -21.95 -22.58
CA ARG A 364 10.80 -22.73 -23.71
C ARG A 364 9.33 -22.39 -24.02
N PHE A 365 8.48 -22.19 -23.01
CA PHE A 365 7.05 -21.92 -23.22
C PHE A 365 6.74 -20.45 -23.52
N THR A 366 7.57 -19.54 -23.02
CA THR A 366 7.34 -18.08 -23.13
C THR A 366 7.96 -17.47 -24.38
N THR A 367 9.02 -18.08 -24.91
CA THR A 367 9.74 -17.59 -26.07
C THR A 367 9.37 -18.46 -27.28
N ALA A 368 9.01 -17.85 -28.42
CA ALA A 368 8.72 -18.57 -29.67
C ALA A 368 10.01 -19.13 -30.30
N LEU A 369 10.66 -20.06 -29.59
CA LEU A 369 11.93 -20.67 -29.96
C LEU A 369 11.74 -21.70 -31.06
N THR A 370 12.72 -21.80 -31.95
CA THR A 370 12.75 -22.84 -32.98
C THR A 370 13.03 -24.21 -32.35
N THR A 371 12.64 -25.30 -33.03
CA THR A 371 12.83 -26.68 -32.52
C THR A 371 14.27 -27.05 -32.12
N PRO A 372 15.37 -26.57 -32.76
CA PRO A 372 16.71 -26.83 -32.25
C PRO A 372 17.01 -26.07 -30.94
N ASP A 373 16.56 -24.82 -30.81
CA ASP A 373 16.80 -24.01 -29.62
C ASP A 373 16.03 -24.55 -28.40
N GLN A 374 14.82 -25.07 -28.62
CA GLN A 374 14.07 -25.76 -27.56
C GLN A 374 14.80 -27.00 -27.03
N LYS A 375 15.49 -27.74 -27.91
CA LYS A 375 16.28 -28.91 -27.51
C LYS A 375 17.50 -28.50 -26.71
N THR A 376 18.20 -27.43 -27.10
CA THR A 376 19.37 -26.96 -26.35
C THR A 376 18.98 -26.54 -24.93
N GLU A 377 17.85 -25.84 -24.77
CA GLU A 377 17.34 -25.43 -23.45
C GLU A 377 16.88 -26.62 -22.58
N LEU A 378 16.30 -27.67 -23.16
CA LEU A 378 15.95 -28.87 -22.41
C LEU A 378 17.19 -29.68 -22.00
N THR A 379 18.21 -29.74 -22.86
CA THR A 379 19.47 -30.43 -22.52
C THR A 379 20.27 -29.69 -21.43
N SER A 380 20.25 -28.36 -21.43
CA SER A 380 20.85 -27.56 -20.35
C SER A 380 20.08 -27.75 -19.04
N ALA A 381 18.74 -27.73 -19.09
CA ALA A 381 17.89 -27.99 -17.93
C ALA A 381 18.12 -29.40 -17.34
N SER A 382 18.18 -30.44 -18.17
CA SER A 382 18.44 -31.81 -17.74
C SER A 382 19.79 -31.95 -17.03
N LYS A 383 20.86 -31.34 -17.59
CA LYS A 383 22.19 -31.32 -16.94
C LYS A 383 22.12 -30.67 -15.55
N LEU A 384 21.42 -29.55 -15.44
CA LEU A 384 21.26 -28.82 -14.18
C LEU A 384 20.44 -29.62 -13.14
N PHE A 385 19.40 -30.35 -13.55
CA PHE A 385 18.65 -31.23 -12.65
C PHE A 385 19.49 -32.41 -12.12
N ARG A 386 20.36 -32.99 -12.95
CA ARG A 386 21.31 -34.03 -12.50
C ARG A 386 22.34 -33.46 -11.52
N GLU A 387 22.85 -32.27 -11.79
CA GLU A 387 23.74 -31.54 -10.87
C GLU A 387 23.04 -31.14 -9.55
N ALA A 388 21.71 -31.06 -9.55
CA ALA A 388 20.86 -30.82 -8.38
C ALA A 388 20.42 -32.12 -7.66
N LYS A 389 20.84 -33.30 -8.13
CA LYS A 389 20.46 -34.63 -7.62
C LYS A 389 18.98 -35.02 -7.81
N ASN A 390 18.24 -34.32 -8.67
CA ASN A 390 16.84 -34.63 -9.00
C ASN A 390 16.76 -35.46 -10.29
N GLU A 391 17.14 -36.74 -10.19
CA GLU A 391 17.24 -37.66 -11.34
C GLU A 391 15.89 -37.92 -12.02
N THR A 392 14.80 -37.96 -11.25
CA THR A 392 13.44 -38.19 -11.78
C THR A 392 13.00 -37.07 -12.71
N VAL A 393 13.23 -35.82 -12.32
CA VAL A 393 12.87 -34.64 -13.13
C VAL A 393 13.78 -34.54 -14.36
N ALA A 394 15.07 -34.85 -14.21
CA ALA A 394 15.99 -34.90 -15.34
C ALA A 394 15.53 -35.92 -16.41
N GLN A 395 15.09 -37.11 -15.99
CA GLN A 395 14.56 -38.14 -16.89
C GLN A 395 13.29 -37.67 -17.62
N LEU A 396 12.37 -36.99 -16.93
CA LEU A 396 11.17 -36.44 -17.56
C LEU A 396 11.49 -35.38 -18.61
N VAL A 397 12.49 -34.53 -18.35
CA VAL A 397 12.97 -33.51 -19.31
C VAL A 397 13.64 -34.16 -20.52
N ASP A 398 14.41 -35.23 -20.31
CA ASP A 398 15.02 -36.01 -21.40
C ASP A 398 13.96 -36.71 -22.27
N ASP A 399 12.92 -37.28 -21.66
CA ASP A 399 11.83 -37.94 -22.37
C ASP A 399 11.01 -36.93 -23.19
N GLU A 400 10.78 -35.74 -22.67
CA GLU A 400 10.14 -34.65 -23.39
C GLU A 400 11.00 -34.17 -24.58
N ALA A 401 12.32 -34.03 -24.41
CA ALA A 401 13.23 -33.68 -25.50
C ALA A 401 13.24 -34.77 -26.61
N ARG A 402 13.15 -36.04 -26.22
CA ARG A 402 13.01 -37.19 -27.14
C ARG A 402 11.68 -37.15 -27.88
N LEU A 403 10.58 -36.82 -27.20
CA LEU A 403 9.25 -36.75 -27.81
C LEU A 403 9.19 -35.68 -28.89
N ILE A 404 9.70 -34.47 -28.62
CA ILE A 404 9.75 -33.38 -29.60
C ILE A 404 10.59 -33.78 -30.83
N ALA A 405 11.70 -34.49 -30.63
CA ALA A 405 12.52 -34.98 -31.73
C ALA A 405 11.76 -35.98 -32.61
N LYS A 406 11.05 -36.93 -32.00
CA LYS A 406 10.23 -37.91 -32.72
C LYS A 406 9.03 -37.27 -33.42
N GLN A 407 8.35 -36.30 -32.79
CA GLN A 407 7.27 -35.53 -33.41
C GLN A 407 7.77 -34.77 -34.66
N ASP A 408 8.94 -34.14 -34.60
CA ASP A 408 9.54 -33.44 -35.75
C ASP A 408 9.94 -34.41 -36.88
N GLU A 409 10.42 -35.62 -36.56
CA GLU A 409 10.66 -36.66 -37.55
C GLU A 409 9.37 -37.18 -38.20
N LEU A 410 8.31 -37.35 -37.40
CA LEU A 410 7.03 -37.86 -37.88
C LEU A 410 6.29 -36.82 -38.73
N GLU A 411 6.31 -35.54 -38.38
CA GLU A 411 5.75 -34.47 -39.23
C GLU A 411 6.44 -34.37 -40.58
N LYS A 412 7.77 -34.62 -40.64
CA LYS A 412 8.52 -34.64 -41.91
C LYS A 412 8.18 -35.84 -42.78
N LYS A 413 7.89 -36.99 -42.16
CA LYS A 413 7.53 -38.24 -42.86
C LYS A 413 6.06 -38.27 -43.28
N LEU A 414 5.18 -37.74 -42.44
CA LEU A 414 3.73 -37.79 -42.57
C LEU A 414 3.22 -36.40 -42.94
N TYR A 415 3.05 -36.17 -44.25
CA TYR A 415 2.49 -34.92 -44.76
C TYR A 415 1.06 -34.69 -44.19
N ASN A 416 0.75 -33.46 -43.79
CA ASN A 416 -0.54 -33.00 -43.24
C ASN A 416 -0.92 -33.50 -41.83
N VAL A 417 0.05 -33.74 -40.94
CA VAL A 417 -0.22 -34.00 -39.51
C VAL A 417 0.55 -33.00 -38.66
N GLN A 418 -0.13 -32.36 -37.70
CA GLN A 418 0.49 -31.46 -36.73
C GLN A 418 0.61 -32.20 -35.39
N LEU A 419 1.84 -32.55 -35.01
CA LEU A 419 2.16 -33.37 -33.84
C LEU A 419 2.97 -32.61 -32.80
N LYS A 420 3.68 -31.54 -33.18
CA LYS A 420 4.52 -30.77 -32.27
C LYS A 420 3.72 -30.14 -31.14
N GLY A 421 4.21 -30.34 -29.91
CA GLY A 421 3.64 -29.75 -28.70
C GLY A 421 2.45 -30.53 -28.12
N LEU A 422 2.02 -31.61 -28.77
CA LEU A 422 1.05 -32.54 -28.20
C LEU A 422 1.70 -33.39 -27.12
N SER A 423 0.89 -33.84 -26.15
CA SER A 423 1.34 -34.84 -25.19
C SER A 423 1.61 -36.18 -25.89
N LEU A 424 2.38 -37.07 -25.27
CA LEU A 424 2.62 -38.42 -25.80
C LEU A 424 1.29 -39.16 -26.09
N VAL A 425 0.27 -38.97 -25.24
CA VAL A 425 -1.04 -39.61 -25.40
C VAL A 425 -1.77 -39.03 -26.61
N ASP A 426 -1.83 -37.71 -26.74
CA ASP A 426 -2.51 -37.05 -27.87
C ASP A 426 -1.78 -37.32 -29.19
N THR A 427 -0.45 -37.44 -29.15
CA THR A 427 0.38 -37.86 -30.28
C THR A 427 0.01 -39.29 -30.71
N LEU A 428 -0.19 -40.20 -29.76
CA LEU A 428 -0.63 -41.56 -30.07
C LEU A 428 -2.05 -41.62 -30.60
N GLU A 429 -2.98 -40.86 -30.02
CA GLU A 429 -4.35 -40.80 -30.52
C GLU A 429 -4.42 -40.30 -31.96
N THR A 430 -3.69 -39.23 -32.28
CA THR A 430 -3.64 -38.68 -33.64
C THR A 430 -2.99 -39.66 -34.63
N LEU A 431 -1.91 -40.35 -34.24
CA LEU A 431 -1.28 -41.37 -35.07
C LEU A 431 -2.14 -42.61 -35.25
N LEU A 432 -2.88 -43.05 -34.23
CA LEU A 432 -3.74 -44.24 -34.29
C LEU A 432 -4.93 -44.08 -35.24
N ILE A 433 -5.27 -42.85 -35.62
CA ILE A 433 -6.32 -42.58 -36.61
C ILE A 433 -5.86 -43.02 -38.00
N ASN A 434 -4.64 -42.71 -38.44
CA ASN A 434 -4.22 -42.93 -39.85
C ASN A 434 -2.92 -43.73 -40.02
N PHE A 435 -2.10 -43.87 -38.97
CA PHE A 435 -0.73 -44.38 -39.01
C PHE A 435 -0.44 -45.33 -37.84
N GLU A 436 -1.18 -46.44 -37.76
CA GLU A 436 -1.08 -47.39 -36.63
C GLU A 436 0.32 -48.00 -36.42
N LYS A 437 1.07 -48.21 -37.51
CA LYS A 437 2.43 -48.79 -37.42
C LYS A 437 3.40 -47.85 -36.71
N ASP A 438 3.30 -46.55 -36.97
CA ASP A 438 4.14 -45.53 -36.34
C ASP A 438 3.74 -45.34 -34.87
N ALA A 439 2.45 -45.47 -34.54
CA ALA A 439 1.98 -45.49 -33.15
C ALA A 439 2.53 -46.69 -32.35
N ASP A 440 2.61 -47.88 -32.96
CA ASP A 440 3.18 -49.07 -32.32
C ASP A 440 4.70 -48.94 -32.08
N ILE A 441 5.42 -48.24 -32.96
CA ILE A 441 6.84 -47.90 -32.78
C ILE A 441 6.97 -46.93 -31.61
N LEU A 442 6.18 -45.85 -31.59
CA LEU A 442 6.22 -44.84 -30.53
C LEU A 442 5.87 -45.44 -29.16
N ARG A 443 4.93 -46.38 -29.10
CA ARG A 443 4.61 -47.14 -27.87
C ARG A 443 5.81 -47.90 -27.33
N LYS A 444 6.58 -48.57 -28.20
CA LYS A 444 7.78 -49.33 -27.81
C LYS A 444 8.89 -48.39 -27.35
N ASP A 445 9.10 -47.30 -28.08
CA ASP A 445 10.14 -46.30 -27.78
C ASP A 445 9.94 -45.67 -26.40
N PHE A 446 8.70 -45.40 -25.98
CA PHE A 446 8.37 -44.81 -24.66
C PHE A 446 7.89 -45.82 -23.60
N THR A 447 8.01 -47.14 -23.87
CA THR A 447 7.65 -48.21 -22.91
C THR A 447 6.25 -48.10 -22.30
N ILE A 448 5.25 -47.70 -23.09
CA ILE A 448 3.87 -47.55 -22.59
C ILE A 448 3.26 -48.91 -22.29
N SER A 449 2.70 -49.05 -21.10
CA SER A 449 2.03 -50.27 -20.66
C SER A 449 0.87 -50.68 -21.58
N ASP A 450 0.73 -51.98 -21.79
CA ASP A 450 -0.30 -52.57 -22.65
C ASP A 450 -1.69 -52.11 -22.26
N LYS A 451 -1.97 -52.04 -20.95
CA LYS A 451 -3.26 -51.55 -20.45
C LYS A 451 -3.56 -50.12 -20.91
N ARG A 452 -2.58 -49.21 -20.80
CA ARG A 452 -2.77 -47.79 -21.18
C ARG A 452 -2.88 -47.63 -22.70
N TYR A 453 -2.07 -48.36 -23.46
CA TYR A 453 -2.13 -48.31 -24.92
C TYR A 453 -3.47 -48.80 -25.48
N TRP A 454 -4.04 -49.85 -24.90
CA TRP A 454 -5.36 -50.35 -25.30
C TRP A 454 -6.46 -49.33 -25.04
N TRP A 455 -6.42 -48.60 -23.91
CA TRP A 455 -7.36 -47.50 -23.64
C TRP A 455 -7.28 -46.40 -24.70
N ILE A 456 -6.06 -45.94 -25.02
CA ILE A 456 -5.82 -44.89 -26.02
C ILE A 456 -6.33 -45.35 -27.40
N LYS A 457 -6.07 -46.61 -27.77
CA LYS A 457 -6.49 -47.20 -29.05
C LYS A 457 -8.00 -47.30 -29.19
N ILE A 458 -8.72 -47.69 -28.14
CA ILE A 458 -10.19 -47.71 -28.13
C ILE A 458 -10.76 -46.29 -28.30
N GLN A 459 -10.21 -45.32 -27.56
CA GLN A 459 -10.65 -43.93 -27.64
C GLN A 459 -10.38 -43.33 -29.02
N ALA A 460 -9.22 -43.59 -29.61
CA ALA A 460 -8.86 -43.12 -30.95
C ALA A 460 -9.79 -43.68 -32.04
N TYR A 461 -10.08 -44.99 -32.03
CA TYR A 461 -11.00 -45.60 -32.99
C TYR A 461 -12.43 -45.06 -32.89
N ALA A 462 -12.89 -44.78 -31.67
CA ALA A 462 -14.20 -44.20 -31.46
C ALA A 462 -14.28 -42.75 -31.95
N LYS A 463 -13.24 -41.93 -31.70
CA LYS A 463 -13.14 -40.57 -32.27
C LYS A 463 -13.17 -40.59 -33.81
N LYS A 464 -12.56 -41.60 -34.43
CA LYS A 464 -12.57 -41.80 -35.89
C LYS A 464 -13.91 -42.36 -36.44
N ASN A 465 -14.82 -42.80 -35.58
CA ASN A 465 -15.96 -43.63 -35.97
C ASN A 465 -15.56 -44.91 -36.74
N ALA A 466 -14.41 -45.50 -36.44
CA ALA A 466 -13.88 -46.69 -37.10
C ALA A 466 -14.29 -47.98 -36.38
N TRP A 467 -15.59 -48.23 -36.32
CA TRP A 467 -16.19 -49.27 -35.49
C TRP A 467 -15.92 -50.70 -35.98
N THR A 468 -15.75 -50.88 -37.28
CA THR A 468 -15.33 -52.16 -37.87
C THR A 468 -13.93 -52.55 -37.42
N GLN A 469 -13.00 -51.59 -37.36
CA GLN A 469 -11.64 -51.77 -36.88
C GLN A 469 -11.62 -52.00 -35.36
N LEU A 470 -12.49 -51.32 -34.61
CA LEU A 470 -12.67 -51.57 -33.18
C LEU A 470 -13.18 -52.99 -32.89
N LEU A 471 -14.15 -53.48 -33.68
CA LEU A 471 -14.66 -54.85 -33.58
C LEU A 471 -13.59 -55.89 -33.91
N GLU A 472 -12.76 -55.63 -34.93
CA GLU A 472 -11.62 -56.49 -35.26
C GLU A 472 -10.54 -56.46 -34.16
N PHE A 473 -10.25 -55.29 -33.59
CA PHE A 473 -9.33 -55.15 -32.48
C PHE A 473 -9.79 -55.93 -31.25
N GLY A 474 -11.09 -55.88 -30.94
CA GLY A 474 -11.71 -56.68 -29.88
C GLY A 474 -11.80 -58.19 -30.18
N LYS A 475 -11.42 -58.66 -31.38
CA LYS A 475 -11.32 -60.10 -31.66
C LYS A 475 -10.08 -60.76 -31.08
N LYS A 476 -9.04 -59.99 -30.74
CA LYS A 476 -7.76 -60.51 -30.25
C LYS A 476 -7.95 -61.23 -28.89
N PRO A 477 -7.33 -62.41 -28.69
CA PRO A 477 -7.51 -63.17 -27.46
C PRO A 477 -6.86 -62.43 -26.28
N THR A 478 -7.64 -62.25 -25.21
CA THR A 478 -7.30 -61.58 -23.94
C THR A 478 -6.99 -60.08 -24.03
N SER A 479 -8.03 -59.24 -23.88
CA SER A 479 -7.87 -57.81 -23.59
C SER A 479 -7.30 -57.63 -22.17
N PRO A 480 -6.16 -56.94 -21.98
CA PRO A 480 -5.56 -56.71 -20.65
C PRO A 480 -6.37 -55.74 -19.78
N ILE A 481 -7.39 -55.07 -20.34
CA ILE A 481 -8.27 -54.11 -19.68
C ILE A 481 -9.74 -54.58 -19.59
N GLY A 482 -10.03 -55.80 -20.09
CA GLY A 482 -11.41 -56.30 -20.22
C GLY A 482 -12.17 -55.68 -21.40
N TYR A 483 -13.47 -55.94 -21.47
CA TYR A 483 -14.37 -55.43 -22.51
C TYR A 483 -15.22 -54.22 -22.09
N GLU A 484 -15.31 -53.93 -20.79
CA GLU A 484 -16.04 -52.76 -20.28
C GLU A 484 -15.64 -51.43 -20.96
N PRO A 485 -14.34 -51.13 -21.18
CA PRO A 485 -13.91 -49.91 -21.87
C PRO A 485 -14.46 -49.79 -23.30
N PHE A 486 -14.61 -50.92 -24.00
CA PHE A 486 -15.18 -50.94 -25.35
C PHE A 486 -16.66 -50.58 -25.34
N VAL A 487 -17.40 -51.14 -24.37
CA VAL A 487 -18.84 -50.91 -24.18
C VAL A 487 -19.11 -49.44 -23.82
N ASP A 488 -18.34 -48.90 -22.87
CA ASP A 488 -18.49 -47.50 -22.43
C ASP A 488 -18.29 -46.50 -23.58
N VAL A 489 -17.31 -46.75 -24.42
CA VAL A 489 -16.99 -45.88 -25.56
C VAL A 489 -18.05 -45.99 -26.65
N CYS A 490 -18.58 -47.19 -26.94
CA CYS A 490 -19.69 -47.37 -27.88
C CYS A 490 -20.97 -46.66 -27.42
N ILE A 491 -21.27 -46.69 -26.11
CA ILE A 491 -22.44 -46.03 -25.53
C ILE A 491 -22.29 -44.51 -25.59
N ARG A 492 -21.11 -43.97 -25.29
CA ARG A 492 -20.83 -42.52 -25.40
C ARG A 492 -21.02 -41.99 -26.83
N SER A 493 -20.81 -42.84 -27.84
CA SER A 493 -21.04 -42.51 -29.25
C SER A 493 -22.42 -42.94 -29.77
N HIS A 494 -23.37 -43.26 -28.88
CA HIS A 494 -24.75 -43.67 -29.20
C HIS A 494 -24.89 -44.93 -30.08
N LYS A 495 -23.91 -45.83 -30.02
CA LYS A 495 -23.88 -47.08 -30.80
C LYS A 495 -24.18 -48.31 -29.96
N ASN A 496 -25.46 -48.45 -29.62
CA ASN A 496 -25.93 -49.52 -28.73
C ASN A 496 -25.77 -50.92 -29.35
N ASP A 497 -25.91 -51.06 -30.67
CA ASP A 497 -25.79 -52.37 -31.35
C ASP A 497 -24.37 -52.91 -31.34
N GLU A 498 -23.37 -52.03 -31.45
CA GLU A 498 -21.96 -52.42 -31.37
C GLU A 498 -21.55 -52.70 -29.94
N ALA A 499 -22.08 -51.93 -28.97
CA ALA A 499 -21.91 -52.20 -27.54
C ALA A 499 -22.39 -53.61 -27.16
N ARG A 500 -23.57 -54.04 -27.67
CA ARG A 500 -24.11 -55.40 -27.47
C ARG A 500 -23.15 -56.48 -27.94
N ARG A 501 -22.55 -56.32 -29.11
CA ARG A 501 -21.60 -57.30 -29.68
C ARG A 501 -20.34 -57.47 -28.82
N PHE A 502 -19.89 -56.42 -28.14
CA PHE A 502 -18.78 -56.51 -27.20
C PHE A 502 -19.18 -57.16 -25.87
N VAL A 503 -20.42 -56.93 -25.40
CA VAL A 503 -20.97 -57.62 -24.23
C VAL A 503 -21.08 -59.12 -24.50
N ASP A 504 -21.66 -59.53 -25.63
CA ASP A 504 -21.79 -60.94 -25.99
C ASP A 504 -20.42 -61.64 -26.07
N ARG A 505 -19.39 -60.92 -26.53
CA ARG A 505 -18.03 -61.44 -26.62
C ARG A 505 -17.34 -61.56 -25.27
N SER A 506 -17.64 -60.65 -24.33
CA SER A 506 -17.09 -60.70 -22.97
C SER A 506 -17.50 -61.99 -22.23
N ILE A 507 -18.65 -62.57 -22.57
CA ILE A 507 -19.15 -63.83 -22.01
C ILE A 507 -18.23 -65.03 -22.35
N TYR A 508 -17.56 -64.99 -23.50
CA TYR A 508 -16.73 -66.10 -23.99
C TYR A 508 -15.22 -65.95 -23.65
N SER A 509 -14.80 -64.81 -23.08
CA SER A 509 -13.39 -64.50 -22.79
C SER A 509 -13.15 -64.50 -21.27
N SER A 510 -12.49 -65.54 -20.75
CA SER A 510 -12.43 -65.83 -19.32
C SER A 510 -11.66 -64.83 -18.42
N LYS A 511 -12.14 -64.74 -17.16
CA LYS A 511 -11.53 -64.30 -15.87
C LYS A 511 -11.61 -62.85 -15.43
N ILE A 512 -11.53 -61.83 -16.29
CA ILE A 512 -11.48 -60.42 -15.82
C ILE A 512 -12.86 -59.72 -15.89
N ASP A 513 -13.73 -60.15 -16.79
CA ASP A 513 -14.99 -59.47 -17.06
C ASP A 513 -16.19 -60.01 -16.25
N ASP A 514 -16.07 -61.15 -15.57
CA ASP A 514 -17.20 -61.77 -14.85
C ASP A 514 -17.79 -60.82 -13.78
N GLU A 515 -16.97 -60.14 -12.98
CA GLU A 515 -17.48 -59.21 -11.94
C GLU A 515 -18.13 -57.95 -12.52
N ARG A 516 -17.70 -57.50 -13.70
CA ARG A 516 -18.16 -56.24 -14.32
C ARG A 516 -19.27 -56.45 -15.36
N LEU A 517 -19.52 -57.70 -15.74
CA LEU A 517 -20.54 -58.13 -16.69
C LEU A 517 -21.95 -57.57 -16.39
N PRO A 518 -22.44 -57.54 -15.14
CA PRO A 518 -23.77 -56.99 -14.84
C PRO A 518 -23.87 -55.50 -15.11
N PHE A 519 -22.79 -54.76 -14.85
CA PHE A 519 -22.73 -53.32 -15.10
C PHE A 519 -22.73 -53.03 -16.61
N MET A 520 -22.06 -53.85 -17.41
CA MET A 520 -22.07 -53.74 -18.87
C MET A 520 -23.47 -53.99 -19.44
N PHE A 521 -24.17 -55.05 -19.02
CA PHE A 521 -25.56 -55.31 -19.42
C PHE A 521 -26.51 -54.16 -19.01
N ALA A 522 -26.34 -53.63 -17.81
CA ALA A 522 -27.13 -52.49 -17.32
C ALA A 522 -26.92 -51.23 -18.19
N LYS A 523 -25.66 -50.97 -18.56
CA LYS A 523 -25.29 -49.82 -19.42
C LYS A 523 -25.89 -49.94 -20.83
N VAL A 524 -26.09 -51.15 -21.35
CA VAL A 524 -26.69 -51.44 -22.68
C VAL A 524 -28.22 -51.57 -22.63
N LEU A 525 -28.85 -51.28 -21.49
CA LEU A 525 -30.29 -51.34 -21.23
C LEU A 525 -30.89 -52.76 -21.33
N MET A 526 -30.08 -53.78 -21.04
CA MET A 526 -30.49 -55.18 -20.97
C MET A 526 -30.77 -55.57 -19.51
N ALA A 527 -31.94 -55.18 -19.01
CA ALA A 527 -32.27 -55.28 -17.58
C ALA A 527 -32.35 -56.72 -17.06
N ASP A 528 -32.98 -57.64 -17.79
CA ASP A 528 -33.15 -59.03 -17.35
C ASP A 528 -31.81 -59.79 -17.26
N GLU A 529 -30.95 -59.57 -18.25
CA GLU A 529 -29.61 -60.20 -18.33
C GLU A 529 -28.65 -59.59 -17.29
N ALA A 530 -28.76 -58.28 -17.03
CA ALA A 530 -28.03 -57.60 -15.96
C ALA A 530 -28.41 -58.12 -14.57
N ILE A 531 -29.70 -58.31 -14.31
CA ILE A 531 -30.20 -58.83 -13.02
C ILE A 531 -29.75 -60.28 -12.82
N ASN A 532 -29.93 -61.12 -13.84
CA ASN A 532 -29.55 -62.52 -13.75
C ASN A 532 -28.04 -62.72 -13.58
N SER A 533 -27.21 -61.88 -14.20
CA SER A 533 -25.75 -61.90 -13.99
C SER A 533 -25.36 -61.36 -12.61
N ALA A 534 -25.97 -60.27 -12.14
CA ALA A 534 -25.74 -59.73 -10.79
C ALA A 534 -26.10 -60.72 -9.67
N ILE A 535 -27.20 -61.46 -9.84
CA ILE A 535 -27.64 -62.52 -8.92
C ILE A 535 -26.63 -63.67 -8.90
N LYS A 536 -26.13 -64.10 -10.07
CA LYS A 536 -25.12 -65.17 -10.16
C LYS A 536 -23.81 -64.80 -9.44
N LEU A 537 -23.41 -63.53 -9.49
CA LEU A 537 -22.20 -63.02 -8.84
C LEU A 537 -22.41 -62.62 -7.38
N LYS A 538 -23.67 -62.57 -6.92
CA LYS A 538 -24.07 -62.12 -5.57
C LYS A 538 -23.54 -60.71 -5.22
N SER A 539 -23.48 -59.81 -6.20
CA SER A 539 -23.01 -58.43 -5.98
C SER A 539 -24.19 -57.49 -5.68
N ILE A 540 -24.24 -56.96 -4.45
CA ILE A 540 -25.25 -55.98 -4.02
C ILE A 540 -25.07 -54.64 -4.75
N GLU A 541 -23.82 -54.25 -5.00
CA GLU A 541 -23.46 -53.01 -5.70
C GLU A 541 -23.98 -52.98 -7.14
N ALA A 542 -23.84 -54.10 -7.86
CA ALA A 542 -24.38 -54.25 -9.20
C ALA A 542 -25.92 -54.10 -9.23
N LEU A 543 -26.61 -54.67 -8.24
CA LEU A 543 -28.07 -54.60 -8.12
C LEU A 543 -28.56 -53.17 -7.85
N HIS A 544 -27.86 -52.40 -7.02
CA HIS A 544 -28.16 -50.97 -6.84
C HIS A 544 -27.90 -50.14 -8.10
N PHE A 545 -26.81 -50.43 -8.82
CA PHE A 545 -26.51 -49.74 -10.07
C PHE A 545 -27.59 -49.99 -11.15
N ILE A 546 -28.10 -51.21 -11.25
CA ILE A 546 -29.18 -51.57 -12.17
C ILE A 546 -30.48 -50.83 -11.82
N GLU A 547 -30.84 -50.73 -10.53
CA GLU A 547 -31.99 -49.94 -10.05
C GLU A 547 -31.91 -48.47 -10.43
N ALA A 548 -30.70 -47.89 -10.41
CA ALA A 548 -30.50 -46.47 -10.71
C ALA A 548 -30.52 -46.18 -12.23
N LYS A 549 -30.04 -47.10 -13.06
CA LYS A 549 -29.84 -46.85 -14.51
C LYS A 549 -30.93 -47.37 -15.44
N CYS A 550 -31.62 -48.45 -15.08
CA CYS A 550 -32.60 -49.09 -15.96
C CYS A 550 -34.03 -48.73 -15.55
N GLN A 551 -34.92 -48.50 -16.52
CA GLN A 551 -36.37 -48.49 -16.26
C GLN A 551 -36.83 -49.93 -16.04
N LEU A 552 -37.10 -50.29 -14.78
CA LEU A 552 -37.39 -51.66 -14.39
C LEU A 552 -38.90 -51.91 -14.31
N SER A 553 -39.34 -53.07 -14.78
CA SER A 553 -40.69 -53.59 -14.54
C SER A 553 -40.87 -53.99 -13.07
N GLU A 554 -42.11 -54.00 -12.57
CA GLU A 554 -42.42 -54.43 -11.19
C GLU A 554 -41.91 -55.86 -10.88
N ALA A 555 -41.95 -56.75 -11.87
CA ALA A 555 -41.40 -58.11 -11.78
C ALA A 555 -39.87 -58.14 -11.60
N ASN A 556 -39.16 -57.15 -12.13
CA ASN A 556 -37.70 -57.07 -12.01
C ASN A 556 -37.28 -56.37 -10.71
N LEU A 557 -38.05 -55.38 -10.25
CA LEU A 557 -37.86 -54.77 -8.92
C LEU A 557 -38.07 -55.77 -7.78
N THR A 558 -39.09 -56.63 -7.89
CA THR A 558 -39.34 -57.70 -6.91
C THR A 558 -38.23 -58.73 -6.89
N LYS A 559 -37.71 -59.14 -8.07
CA LYS A 559 -36.52 -60.02 -8.17
C LYS A 559 -35.27 -59.41 -7.52
N ILE A 560 -35.02 -58.12 -7.72
CA ILE A 560 -33.87 -57.43 -7.11
C ILE A 560 -34.01 -57.37 -5.58
N ARG A 561 -35.19 -57.02 -5.05
CA ARG A 561 -35.44 -57.00 -3.60
C ARG A 561 -35.24 -58.36 -2.96
N GLN A 562 -35.82 -59.41 -3.54
CA GLN A 562 -35.64 -60.78 -3.06
C GLN A 562 -34.18 -61.25 -3.16
N ALA A 563 -33.44 -60.82 -4.18
CA ALA A 563 -32.03 -61.12 -4.31
C ALA A 563 -31.18 -60.40 -3.26
N LYS A 564 -31.47 -59.12 -2.97
CA LYS A 564 -30.78 -58.34 -1.93
C LYS A 564 -30.99 -58.96 -0.55
N GLU A 565 -32.23 -59.26 -0.18
CA GLU A 565 -32.56 -59.93 1.10
C GLU A 565 -31.80 -61.26 1.24
N LYS A 566 -31.79 -62.10 0.21
CA LYS A 566 -31.07 -63.39 0.22
C LYS A 566 -29.54 -63.27 0.29
N ILE A 567 -28.95 -62.19 -0.21
CA ILE A 567 -27.50 -61.95 -0.14
C ILE A 567 -27.14 -61.34 1.21
N GLN A 568 -27.98 -60.46 1.75
CA GLN A 568 -27.81 -59.83 3.05
C GLN A 568 -27.89 -60.88 4.18
N ASP A 569 -28.85 -61.81 4.11
CA ASP A 569 -28.93 -62.99 4.97
C ASP A 569 -27.71 -63.95 4.84
N TYR A 570 -26.99 -63.89 3.72
CA TYR A 570 -25.83 -64.75 3.45
C TYR A 570 -24.51 -64.19 3.99
N ASP A 571 -24.32 -62.86 3.99
CA ASP A 571 -23.13 -62.19 4.56
C ASP A 571 -23.24 -62.01 6.09
N ASP A 572 -24.46 -61.95 6.65
CA ASP A 572 -24.71 -61.93 8.11
C ASP A 572 -24.54 -63.30 8.79
N ASN A 573 -24.16 -64.34 8.04
CA ASN A 573 -23.90 -65.68 8.59
C ASN A 573 -22.47 -65.76 9.20
N PRO A 574 -22.33 -65.83 10.55
CA PRO A 574 -21.06 -65.63 11.25
C PRO A 574 -19.99 -66.71 10.94
N LEU A 575 -20.39 -67.89 10.46
CA LEU A 575 -19.47 -69.00 10.18
C LEU A 575 -18.62 -68.83 8.91
N LYS A 576 -19.00 -67.93 7.99
CA LYS A 576 -18.24 -67.70 6.74
C LYS A 576 -17.28 -66.53 6.79
N ASN A 577 -17.51 -65.55 7.67
CA ASN A 577 -16.55 -64.48 7.93
C ASN A 577 -15.20 -65.03 8.43
N VAL A 578 -15.21 -66.20 9.08
CA VAL A 578 -14.00 -66.95 9.45
C VAL A 578 -13.25 -67.52 8.23
N PHE A 579 -13.95 -68.06 7.23
CA PHE A 579 -13.34 -68.63 6.00
C PHE A 579 -12.83 -67.56 5.01
N LYS A 580 -13.45 -66.38 4.92
CA LYS A 580 -12.95 -65.24 4.11
C LYS A 580 -11.63 -64.69 4.68
N ILE A 581 -11.46 -64.72 6.00
CA ILE A 581 -10.22 -64.30 6.67
C ILE A 581 -9.10 -65.33 6.45
N PHE A 582 -9.40 -66.63 6.53
CA PHE A 582 -8.41 -67.69 6.30
C PHE A 582 -7.90 -67.79 4.85
N ASN A 583 -8.75 -67.59 3.83
CA ASN A 583 -8.34 -67.67 2.41
C ASN A 583 -7.68 -66.39 1.86
N ARG A 584 -7.74 -65.26 2.58
CA ARG A 584 -6.95 -64.05 2.25
C ARG A 584 -5.54 -64.08 2.85
N GLY A 585 -5.28 -64.93 3.85
CA GLY A 585 -3.98 -65.06 4.52
C GLY A 585 -2.97 -65.99 3.86
N THR A 586 -3.32 -66.74 2.82
CA THR A 586 -2.44 -67.74 2.17
C THR A 586 -2.06 -67.40 0.73
N ARG A 587 -2.27 -66.15 0.28
CA ARG A 587 -1.85 -65.66 -1.06
C ARG A 587 -1.04 -64.37 -1.03
N ALA A 588 -0.56 -63.97 0.14
CA ALA A 588 0.39 -62.89 0.30
C ALA A 588 1.58 -63.43 1.08
N ASP A 589 2.32 -64.34 0.43
CA ASP A 589 3.75 -64.63 0.60
C ASP A 589 4.08 -65.84 -0.31
N GLU A 590 4.11 -65.57 -1.62
CA GLU A 590 4.95 -66.20 -2.67
C GLU A 590 4.86 -65.39 -3.97
#